data_AF-V4YME8-F1
#
_entry.id   AF-V4YME8-F1
#
_cell.length_a   1.000
_cell.length_b   1.000
_cell.length_c   1.000
_cell.angle_alpha   90.00
_cell.angle_beta   90.00
_cell.angle_gamma   90.00
#
_symmetry.space_group_name_H-M   'P 1'
#
loop_
_entity.id
_entity.type
_entity.pdbx_description
1 polymer ?
#
loop_
_entity_poly.entity_id
_entity_poly.type
_entity_poly.pdbx_seq_one_letter_code
_entity_poly.pdbx_strand_id
1 'polypeptide(L)'
;MTAFESRWDADTLLTQYNLSLAQTALFDATGIELSSTDPRAIVSAVKRLGLMYEIRVTDSGRIIDVTGPDSLFRRTRRYGTGFARVLRTVAATAEWHLEAQIDDGGTTRTLRLDQTDVSVPGVDPVADPSYDSGVESDFAARFERLDLDWSLTREPEPLRTGHRVMIPDFAFDYAFGEFRVFFEIMGFWTPEYVSKKLSQLADLEDVDMIVAVDQSLGVGEEIQARDQRATEYSGTVSIKAIASMLRDYEQNLTEAAAAAIPERLTPDEDVCRLESLATEYGVSEDVLKDKRFPDHRRLGQTLVRPAVLDRLESAIEPGMALTEADTLLSDRGIEESSAVLSAMGYRVDWEGLGGGTIRPKESGE
;
A
#
# COMPACT_ATOMS: atom_id res chain seq x y z
N MET A 1 -50.88 -11.03 3.20
CA MET A 1 -50.31 -9.88 2.46
C MET A 1 -51.45 -8.89 2.22
N THR A 2 -51.38 -7.68 2.77
CA THR A 2 -52.49 -6.69 2.74
C THR A 2 -52.26 -5.55 1.75
N ALA A 3 -51.02 -5.34 1.31
CA ALA A 3 -50.63 -4.48 0.20
C ALA A 3 -49.29 -4.98 -0.37
N PHE A 4 -49.05 -4.75 -1.65
CA PHE A 4 -47.79 -5.04 -2.34
C PHE A 4 -47.53 -3.93 -3.36
N GLU A 5 -46.53 -3.11 -3.10
CA GLU A 5 -46.00 -2.16 -4.08
C GLU A 5 -44.87 -2.85 -4.84
N SER A 6 -45.11 -3.13 -6.11
CA SER A 6 -44.09 -3.73 -6.96
C SER A 6 -43.07 -2.68 -7.39
N ARG A 7 -41.79 -2.99 -7.22
CA ARG A 7 -40.69 -2.22 -7.82
C ARG A 7 -40.51 -2.49 -9.32
N TRP A 8 -41.25 -3.46 -9.88
CA TRP A 8 -41.13 -3.87 -11.27
C TRP A 8 -42.49 -3.85 -11.97
N ASP A 9 -42.50 -3.42 -13.22
CA ASP A 9 -43.54 -3.79 -14.17
C ASP A 9 -43.29 -5.20 -14.74
N ALA A 10 -44.18 -5.67 -15.61
CA ALA A 10 -44.11 -7.02 -16.17
C ALA A 10 -42.83 -7.27 -16.98
N ASP A 11 -42.45 -6.31 -17.82
CA ASP A 11 -41.28 -6.43 -18.70
C ASP A 11 -39.99 -6.41 -17.88
N THR A 12 -39.87 -5.48 -16.93
CA THR A 12 -38.72 -5.38 -16.03
C THR A 12 -38.60 -6.61 -15.13
N LEU A 13 -39.72 -7.24 -14.75
CA LEU A 13 -39.72 -8.49 -14.01
C LEU A 13 -39.18 -9.66 -14.84
N LEU A 14 -39.54 -9.75 -16.13
CA LEU A 14 -38.98 -10.75 -17.04
C LEU A 14 -37.48 -10.51 -17.25
N THR A 15 -37.04 -9.26 -17.42
CA THR A 15 -35.62 -8.91 -17.51
C THR A 15 -34.87 -9.33 -16.24
N GLN A 16 -35.42 -9.03 -15.06
CA GLN A 16 -34.85 -9.46 -13.79
C GLN A 16 -34.79 -10.99 -13.67
N TYR A 17 -35.83 -11.70 -14.12
CA TYR A 17 -35.87 -13.16 -14.10
C TYR A 17 -34.77 -13.75 -14.98
N ASN A 18 -34.63 -13.28 -16.22
CA ASN A 18 -33.61 -13.77 -17.15
C ASN A 18 -32.19 -13.51 -16.61
N LEU A 19 -31.95 -12.31 -16.06
CA LEU A 19 -30.68 -12.00 -15.40
C LEU A 19 -30.42 -12.95 -14.23
N SER A 20 -31.39 -13.17 -13.35
CA SER A 20 -31.25 -14.08 -12.20
C SER A 20 -31.06 -15.54 -12.62
N LEU A 21 -31.69 -15.98 -13.72
CA LEU A 21 -31.51 -17.32 -14.27
C LEU A 21 -30.07 -17.50 -14.77
N ALA A 22 -29.56 -16.55 -15.56
CA ALA A 22 -28.18 -16.57 -16.04
C ALA A 22 -27.18 -16.53 -14.88
N GLN A 23 -27.40 -15.66 -13.89
CA GLN A 23 -26.58 -15.59 -12.67
C GLN A 23 -26.57 -16.91 -11.90
N THR A 24 -27.71 -17.62 -11.86
CA THR A 24 -27.82 -18.91 -11.20
C THR A 24 -26.93 -19.95 -11.89
N ALA A 25 -26.89 -19.98 -13.23
CA ALA A 25 -26.00 -20.87 -13.96
C ALA A 25 -24.51 -20.60 -13.68
N LEU A 26 -24.13 -19.34 -13.42
CA LEU A 26 -22.75 -18.96 -13.10
C LEU A 26 -22.26 -19.44 -11.73
N PHE A 27 -23.14 -19.89 -10.83
CA PHE A 27 -22.70 -20.46 -9.53
C PHE A 27 -21.89 -21.74 -9.69
N ASP A 28 -22.11 -22.49 -10.78
CA ASP A 28 -21.40 -23.73 -11.10
C ASP A 28 -20.29 -23.50 -12.14
N ALA A 29 -19.92 -22.25 -12.41
CA ALA A 29 -18.85 -21.92 -13.34
C ALA A 29 -17.46 -22.12 -12.71
N THR A 30 -16.52 -22.68 -13.47
CA THR A 30 -15.10 -22.79 -13.09
C THR A 30 -14.28 -21.57 -13.53
N GLY A 31 -14.83 -20.76 -14.44
CA GLY A 31 -14.25 -19.50 -14.89
C GLY A 31 -15.15 -18.82 -15.91
N ILE A 32 -14.96 -17.51 -16.06
CA ILE A 32 -15.57 -16.70 -17.12
C ILE A 32 -14.49 -15.92 -17.86
N GLU A 33 -14.65 -15.82 -19.17
CA GLU A 33 -13.95 -14.86 -20.02
C GLU A 33 -14.91 -13.72 -20.35
N LEU A 34 -14.49 -12.49 -20.11
CA LEU A 34 -15.28 -11.28 -20.33
C LEU A 34 -14.60 -10.36 -21.33
N SER A 35 -15.37 -9.82 -22.27
CA SER A 35 -14.95 -8.71 -23.13
C SER A 35 -16.08 -7.69 -23.26
N SER A 36 -15.72 -6.41 -23.37
CA SER A 36 -16.66 -5.31 -23.54
C SER A 36 -15.99 -4.11 -24.18
N THR A 37 -16.80 -3.23 -24.76
CA THR A 37 -16.36 -1.88 -25.17
C THR A 37 -15.92 -1.01 -23.99
N ASP A 38 -16.33 -1.33 -22.76
CA ASP A 38 -15.87 -0.68 -21.53
C ASP A 38 -15.20 -1.68 -20.57
N PRO A 39 -13.93 -2.08 -20.84
CA PRO A 39 -13.21 -3.00 -19.97
C PRO A 39 -12.90 -2.40 -18.59
N ARG A 40 -12.91 -1.07 -18.44
CA ARG A 40 -12.65 -0.42 -17.14
C ARG A 40 -13.79 -0.69 -16.17
N ALA A 41 -15.04 -0.56 -16.61
CA ALA A 41 -16.20 -0.87 -15.79
C ALA A 41 -16.18 -2.32 -15.27
N ILE A 42 -15.76 -3.28 -16.11
CA ILE A 42 -15.62 -4.67 -15.71
C ILE A 42 -14.54 -4.82 -14.63
N VAL A 43 -13.35 -4.28 -14.86
CA VAL A 43 -12.25 -4.38 -13.88
C VAL A 43 -12.64 -3.74 -12.55
N SER A 44 -13.24 -2.55 -12.55
CA SER A 44 -13.73 -1.91 -11.33
C SER A 44 -14.77 -2.75 -10.59
N ALA A 45 -15.64 -3.47 -11.31
CA ALA A 45 -16.60 -4.38 -10.69
C ALA A 45 -15.93 -5.62 -10.10
N VAL A 46 -14.99 -6.22 -10.82
CA VAL A 46 -14.24 -7.39 -10.37
C VAL A 46 -13.42 -7.06 -9.11
N LYS A 47 -12.73 -5.90 -9.08
CA LYS A 47 -12.00 -5.40 -7.90
C LYS A 47 -12.94 -5.18 -6.71
N ARG A 48 -14.07 -4.47 -6.91
CA ARG A 48 -15.07 -4.23 -5.86
C ARG A 48 -15.68 -5.51 -5.29
N LEU A 49 -15.77 -6.57 -6.09
CA LEU A 49 -16.31 -7.86 -5.69
C LEU A 49 -15.24 -8.81 -5.11
N GLY A 50 -13.98 -8.34 -5.01
CA GLY A 50 -12.85 -9.11 -4.50
C GLY A 50 -12.50 -10.34 -5.34
N LEU A 51 -12.93 -10.37 -6.61
CA LEU A 51 -12.82 -11.55 -7.45
C LEU A 51 -11.38 -11.73 -7.95
N MET A 52 -10.97 -12.99 -8.10
CA MET A 52 -9.68 -13.32 -8.69
C MET A 52 -9.76 -13.17 -10.21
N TYR A 53 -8.85 -12.40 -10.79
CA TYR A 53 -8.89 -12.10 -12.22
C TYR A 53 -7.51 -11.90 -12.84
N GLU A 54 -7.46 -12.10 -14.15
CA GLU A 54 -6.32 -11.78 -15.00
C GLU A 54 -6.81 -10.99 -16.22
N ILE A 55 -6.01 -10.03 -16.68
CA ILE A 55 -6.32 -9.31 -17.92
C ILE A 55 -5.33 -9.77 -18.98
N ARG A 56 -5.86 -10.25 -20.11
CA ARG A 56 -5.10 -10.57 -21.32
C ARG A 56 -5.32 -9.51 -22.39
N VAL A 57 -4.24 -9.11 -23.06
CA VAL A 57 -4.26 -8.27 -24.24
C VAL A 57 -4.26 -9.18 -25.47
N THR A 58 -5.24 -8.99 -26.34
CA THR A 58 -5.37 -9.67 -27.62
C THR A 58 -5.35 -8.64 -28.76
N ASP A 59 -5.23 -9.12 -30.01
CA ASP A 59 -5.31 -8.26 -31.19
C ASP A 59 -6.66 -7.53 -31.29
N SER A 60 -7.71 -8.11 -30.71
CA SER A 60 -9.09 -7.61 -30.71
C SER A 60 -9.44 -6.75 -29.49
N GLY A 61 -8.54 -6.58 -28.53
CA GLY A 61 -8.78 -5.76 -27.34
C GLY A 61 -8.27 -6.38 -26.05
N ARG A 62 -9.12 -6.37 -25.01
CA ARG A 62 -8.79 -6.92 -23.69
C ARG A 62 -9.81 -7.97 -23.29
N ILE A 63 -9.32 -9.10 -22.81
CA ILE A 63 -10.13 -10.16 -22.20
C ILE A 63 -9.83 -10.13 -20.71
N ILE A 64 -10.88 -10.09 -19.89
CA ILE A 64 -10.79 -10.25 -18.44
C ILE A 64 -11.22 -11.67 -18.10
N ASP A 65 -10.26 -12.48 -17.66
CA ASP A 65 -10.53 -13.81 -17.13
C ASP A 65 -10.82 -13.68 -15.65
N VAL A 66 -11.98 -14.15 -15.21
CA VAL A 66 -12.32 -14.20 -13.79
C VAL A 66 -12.37 -15.67 -13.38
N THR A 67 -11.55 -16.03 -12.39
CA THR A 67 -11.49 -17.39 -11.86
C THR A 67 -12.80 -17.72 -11.17
N GLY A 68 -13.44 -18.81 -11.55
CA GLY A 68 -14.69 -19.25 -10.95
C GLY A 68 -14.49 -19.90 -9.58
N PRO A 69 -15.59 -20.12 -8.84
CA PRO A 69 -15.54 -20.91 -7.62
C PRO A 69 -15.05 -22.35 -7.91
N ASP A 70 -13.79 -22.64 -7.63
CA ASP A 70 -13.29 -24.02 -7.61
C ASP A 70 -13.92 -24.82 -6.45
N SER A 71 -13.71 -26.14 -6.42
CA SER A 71 -14.05 -27.05 -5.33
C SER A 71 -13.62 -26.52 -3.93
N LEU A 72 -12.51 -25.76 -3.86
CA LEU A 72 -12.04 -25.08 -2.65
C LEU A 72 -12.98 -23.94 -2.19
N PHE A 73 -13.63 -23.24 -3.12
CA PHE A 73 -14.59 -22.16 -2.87
C PHE A 73 -16.06 -22.60 -2.88
N ARG A 74 -16.39 -23.84 -3.27
CA ARG A 74 -17.76 -24.38 -3.19
C ARG A 74 -18.36 -24.25 -1.77
N ARG A 75 -17.51 -24.11 -0.74
CA ARG A 75 -17.91 -23.90 0.66
C ARG A 75 -18.20 -22.43 1.01
N THR A 76 -17.74 -21.45 0.23
CA THR A 76 -17.98 -20.02 0.46
C THR A 76 -19.01 -19.49 -0.54
N ARG A 77 -20.31 -19.61 -0.20
CA ARG A 77 -21.44 -19.00 -0.95
C ARG A 77 -21.22 -17.52 -1.30
N ARG A 78 -20.38 -16.82 -0.53
CA ARG A 78 -19.99 -15.42 -0.75
C ARG A 78 -19.26 -15.22 -2.08
N TYR A 79 -18.27 -16.06 -2.42
CA TYR A 79 -17.52 -15.93 -3.67
C TYR A 79 -18.42 -16.17 -4.87
N GLY A 80 -19.19 -17.27 -4.87
CA GLY A 80 -20.15 -17.56 -5.95
C GLY A 80 -21.19 -16.45 -6.15
N THR A 81 -21.63 -15.80 -5.06
CA THR A 81 -22.53 -14.64 -5.14
C THR A 81 -21.84 -13.43 -5.77
N GLY A 82 -20.59 -13.14 -5.40
CA GLY A 82 -19.78 -12.09 -6.02
C GLY A 82 -19.55 -12.36 -7.51
N PHE A 83 -19.15 -13.60 -7.82
CA PHE A 83 -18.89 -14.08 -9.17
C PHE A 83 -20.11 -13.93 -10.07
N ALA A 84 -21.29 -14.41 -9.65
CA ALA A 84 -22.52 -14.23 -10.41
C ALA A 84 -22.95 -12.76 -10.54
N ARG A 85 -22.61 -11.89 -9.57
CA ARG A 85 -22.93 -10.46 -9.61
C ARG A 85 -22.15 -9.69 -10.66
N VAL A 86 -20.98 -10.18 -11.10
CA VAL A 86 -20.21 -9.52 -12.16
C VAL A 86 -21.03 -9.37 -13.44
N LEU A 87 -21.89 -10.35 -13.75
CA LEU A 87 -22.76 -10.34 -14.93
C LEU A 87 -23.68 -9.11 -14.96
N ARG A 88 -24.19 -8.65 -13.82
CA ARG A 88 -25.03 -7.44 -13.80
C ARG A 88 -24.23 -6.21 -14.25
N THR A 89 -22.97 -6.09 -13.85
CA THR A 89 -22.14 -4.95 -14.26
C THR A 89 -21.80 -5.04 -15.75
N VAL A 90 -21.42 -6.24 -16.21
CA VAL A 90 -21.10 -6.49 -17.62
C VAL A 90 -22.31 -6.22 -18.52
N ALA A 91 -23.49 -6.73 -18.13
CA ALA A 91 -24.74 -6.58 -18.87
C ALA A 91 -25.31 -5.15 -18.88
N ALA A 92 -24.72 -4.24 -18.10
CA ALA A 92 -25.04 -2.81 -18.17
C ALA A 92 -24.19 -2.06 -19.21
N THR A 93 -23.17 -2.69 -19.79
CA THR A 93 -22.34 -2.10 -20.86
C THR A 93 -23.01 -2.30 -22.23
N ALA A 94 -22.67 -1.44 -23.20
CA ALA A 94 -23.37 -1.40 -24.50
C ALA A 94 -23.12 -2.64 -25.37
N GLU A 95 -21.88 -3.11 -25.44
CA GLU A 95 -21.50 -4.33 -26.17
C GLU A 95 -20.61 -5.17 -25.27
N TRP A 96 -21.00 -6.43 -25.05
CA TRP A 96 -20.27 -7.34 -24.18
C TRP A 96 -20.45 -8.79 -24.60
N HIS A 97 -19.44 -9.60 -24.29
CA HIS A 97 -19.51 -11.04 -24.44
C HIS A 97 -19.00 -11.70 -23.16
N LEU A 98 -19.71 -12.75 -22.74
CA LEU A 98 -19.33 -13.62 -21.65
C LEU A 98 -19.29 -15.05 -22.16
N GLU A 99 -18.15 -15.71 -21.96
CA GLU A 99 -18.03 -17.16 -22.12
C GLU A 99 -17.71 -17.78 -20.77
N ALA A 100 -18.53 -18.71 -20.29
CA ALA A 100 -18.33 -19.40 -19.02
C ALA A 100 -18.19 -20.91 -19.22
N GLN A 101 -17.27 -21.53 -18.49
CA GLN A 101 -17.17 -22.98 -18.38
C GLN A 101 -17.96 -23.43 -17.14
N ILE A 102 -19.08 -24.13 -17.35
CA ILE A 102 -20.01 -24.59 -16.32
C ILE A 102 -19.78 -26.07 -16.04
N ASP A 103 -19.66 -26.44 -14.77
CA ASP A 103 -19.68 -27.84 -14.33
C ASP A 103 -21.12 -28.34 -14.16
N ASP A 104 -21.65 -29.03 -15.17
CA ASP A 104 -22.96 -29.68 -15.12
C ASP A 104 -22.79 -31.15 -14.68
N GLY A 105 -22.72 -31.37 -13.37
CA GLY A 105 -22.66 -32.70 -12.78
C GLY A 105 -21.44 -33.52 -13.20
N GLY A 106 -20.28 -32.88 -13.35
CA GLY A 106 -19.03 -33.50 -13.83
C GLY A 106 -18.81 -33.35 -15.34
N THR A 107 -19.78 -32.81 -16.08
CA THR A 107 -19.64 -32.50 -17.50
C THR A 107 -19.42 -31.02 -17.70
N THR A 108 -18.25 -30.63 -18.19
CA THR A 108 -17.99 -29.23 -18.55
C THR A 108 -18.81 -28.84 -19.79
N ARG A 109 -19.58 -27.76 -19.66
CA ARG A 109 -20.33 -27.14 -20.75
C ARG A 109 -19.95 -25.68 -20.90
N THR A 110 -20.03 -25.16 -22.11
CA THR A 110 -19.77 -23.74 -22.37
C THR A 110 -21.08 -22.99 -22.48
N LEU A 111 -21.26 -21.97 -21.63
CA LEU A 111 -22.33 -20.98 -21.71
C LEU A 111 -21.78 -19.72 -22.40
N ARG A 112 -22.47 -19.24 -23.42
CA ARG A 112 -22.16 -17.98 -24.09
C ARG A 112 -23.34 -17.05 -23.95
N LEU A 113 -23.08 -15.82 -23.53
CA LEU A 113 -24.07 -14.77 -23.38
C LEU A 113 -23.54 -13.47 -23.97
N ASP A 114 -24.42 -12.71 -24.59
CA ASP A 114 -24.15 -11.34 -25.03
C ASP A 114 -25.34 -10.40 -24.71
N GLN A 115 -25.25 -9.15 -25.16
CA GLN A 115 -26.27 -8.12 -24.94
C GLN A 115 -27.67 -8.46 -25.46
N THR A 116 -27.80 -9.44 -26.37
CA THR A 116 -29.07 -9.91 -26.91
C THR A 116 -29.74 -10.96 -26.03
N ASP A 117 -28.96 -11.67 -25.19
CA ASP A 117 -29.46 -12.72 -24.31
C ASP A 117 -29.90 -12.18 -22.95
N VAL A 118 -29.11 -11.26 -22.37
CA VAL A 118 -29.29 -10.76 -21.00
C VAL A 118 -29.18 -9.24 -20.97
N SER A 119 -30.06 -8.60 -20.21
CA SER A 119 -29.99 -7.16 -19.93
C SER A 119 -30.24 -6.89 -18.45
N VAL A 120 -29.84 -5.71 -17.98
CA VAL A 120 -30.15 -5.27 -16.62
C VAL A 120 -31.52 -4.62 -16.54
N PRO A 121 -32.33 -4.95 -15.52
CA PRO A 121 -33.52 -4.17 -15.25
C PRO A 121 -33.08 -2.79 -14.74
N GLY A 122 -33.73 -1.71 -15.19
CA GLY A 122 -33.42 -0.32 -14.82
C GLY A 122 -33.71 0.04 -13.36
N VAL A 123 -33.68 -0.94 -12.46
CA VAL A 123 -33.87 -0.80 -11.02
C VAL A 123 -32.61 -1.24 -10.29
N ASP A 124 -32.34 -0.59 -9.16
CA ASP A 124 -31.20 -0.90 -8.32
C ASP A 124 -31.28 -2.33 -7.73
N PRO A 125 -30.12 -2.97 -7.50
CA PRO A 125 -30.08 -4.29 -6.92
C PRO A 125 -30.56 -4.22 -5.46
N VAL A 126 -31.21 -5.29 -4.97
CA VAL A 126 -31.74 -5.32 -3.59
C VAL A 126 -30.65 -5.19 -2.54
N ALA A 127 -29.44 -5.65 -2.86
CA ALA A 127 -28.31 -5.66 -1.96
C ALA A 127 -27.03 -5.46 -2.77
N ASP A 128 -26.34 -4.35 -2.52
CA ASP A 128 -24.95 -4.15 -2.93
C ASP A 128 -24.07 -4.43 -1.69
N PRO A 129 -23.11 -5.38 -1.73
CA PRO A 129 -22.23 -5.61 -0.61
C PRO A 129 -21.22 -4.45 -0.56
N SER A 130 -21.19 -3.75 0.57
CA SER A 130 -20.32 -2.59 0.81
C SER A 130 -18.89 -2.95 1.24
N TYR A 131 -18.46 -4.20 1.07
CA TYR A 131 -17.44 -4.79 1.93
C TYR A 131 -16.00 -4.45 1.52
N ASP A 132 -15.61 -4.60 0.25
CA ASP A 132 -14.18 -4.53 -0.07
C ASP A 132 -13.65 -3.11 -0.13
N SER A 133 -14.37 -2.16 -0.75
CA SER A 133 -13.96 -0.74 -0.85
C SER A 133 -13.63 -0.04 0.48
N GLY A 134 -14.09 -0.61 1.60
CA GLY A 134 -13.80 -0.13 2.94
C GLY A 134 -12.39 -0.47 3.41
N VAL A 135 -11.86 -1.64 3.04
CA VAL A 135 -10.56 -2.12 3.52
C VAL A 135 -9.42 -1.32 2.90
N GLU A 136 -9.44 -1.09 1.58
CA GLU A 136 -8.37 -0.31 0.93
C GLU A 136 -8.44 1.15 1.38
N SER A 137 -9.63 1.74 1.46
CA SER A 137 -9.79 3.12 1.92
C SER A 137 -9.37 3.33 3.37
N ASP A 138 -9.70 2.38 4.26
CA ASP A 138 -9.25 2.38 5.66
C ASP A 138 -7.73 2.20 5.77
N PHE A 139 -7.14 1.31 4.98
CA PHE A 139 -5.69 1.14 4.91
C PHE A 139 -4.99 2.43 4.50
N ALA A 140 -5.42 3.05 3.39
CA ALA A 140 -4.85 4.29 2.89
C ALA A 140 -4.88 5.40 3.94
N ALA A 141 -6.05 5.62 4.55
CA ALA A 141 -6.24 6.66 5.57
C ALA A 141 -5.41 6.43 6.85
N ARG A 142 -5.11 5.16 7.20
CA ARG A 142 -4.24 4.83 8.33
C ARG A 142 -2.76 4.93 7.97
N PHE A 143 -2.38 4.57 6.74
CA PHE A 143 -1.01 4.64 6.27
C PHE A 143 -0.53 6.09 6.09
N GLU A 144 -1.34 6.95 5.48
CA GLU A 144 -1.03 8.38 5.26
C GLU A 144 -0.83 9.19 6.55
N ARG A 145 -1.24 8.65 7.71
CA ARG A 145 -1.00 9.27 9.03
C ARG A 145 0.36 8.90 9.62
N LEU A 146 1.06 7.94 9.03
CA LEU A 146 2.40 7.59 9.46
C LEU A 146 3.42 8.47 8.76
N ASP A 147 4.44 8.84 9.54
CA ASP A 147 5.63 9.50 9.05
C ASP A 147 6.66 8.42 8.72
N LEU A 148 6.58 7.90 7.49
CA LEU A 148 7.49 6.90 6.95
C LEU A 148 8.18 7.49 5.71
N ASP A 149 9.34 6.94 5.37
CA ASP A 149 10.10 7.29 4.16
C ASP A 149 9.46 6.75 2.86
N TRP A 150 8.16 6.43 2.90
CA TRP A 150 7.38 5.90 1.79
C TRP A 150 6.13 6.73 1.59
N SER A 151 5.92 7.18 0.35
CA SER A 151 4.65 7.76 -0.06
C SER A 151 3.74 6.71 -0.68
N LEU A 152 2.44 6.83 -0.45
CA LEU A 152 1.43 5.87 -0.92
C LEU A 152 0.67 6.44 -2.12
N THR A 153 0.74 5.77 -3.26
CA THR A 153 -0.06 6.07 -4.45
C THR A 153 -1.20 5.05 -4.56
N ARG A 154 -2.45 5.53 -4.63
CA ARG A 154 -3.64 4.69 -4.88
C ARG A 154 -3.84 4.45 -6.37
N GLU A 155 -4.29 3.25 -6.73
CA GLU A 155 -4.58 2.86 -8.12
C GLU A 155 -3.44 3.26 -9.09
N PRO A 156 -2.20 2.80 -8.84
CA PRO A 156 -1.05 3.14 -9.66
C PRO A 156 -1.20 2.63 -11.10
N GLU A 157 -0.24 3.01 -11.95
CA GLU A 157 -0.26 2.60 -13.35
C GLU A 157 -0.26 1.06 -13.52
N PRO A 158 -1.05 0.53 -14.47
CA PRO A 158 -1.09 -0.92 -14.72
C PRO A 158 0.27 -1.50 -15.14
N LEU A 159 0.65 -2.58 -14.48
CA LEU A 159 1.81 -3.40 -14.83
C LEU A 159 1.52 -4.26 -16.04
N ARG A 160 2.46 -4.35 -16.99
CA ARG A 160 2.31 -5.12 -18.23
C ARG A 160 3.39 -6.19 -18.35
N THR A 161 2.98 -7.44 -18.53
CA THR A 161 3.84 -8.62 -18.68
C THR A 161 3.52 -9.34 -19.98
N GLY A 162 4.25 -9.03 -21.05
CA GLY A 162 3.97 -9.56 -22.39
C GLY A 162 2.54 -9.26 -22.82
N HIS A 163 1.68 -10.27 -22.82
CA HIS A 163 0.25 -10.16 -23.16
C HIS A 163 -0.66 -10.03 -21.94
N ARG A 164 -0.13 -9.82 -20.73
CA ARG A 164 -0.90 -9.71 -19.49
C ARG A 164 -0.86 -8.30 -18.92
N VAL A 165 -1.92 -7.91 -18.23
CA VAL A 165 -2.01 -6.66 -17.49
C VAL A 165 -2.44 -6.95 -16.05
N MET A 166 -1.74 -6.33 -15.10
CA MET A 166 -2.08 -6.36 -13.69
C MET A 166 -2.31 -4.93 -13.18
N ILE A 167 -3.30 -4.74 -12.31
CA ILE A 167 -3.62 -3.43 -11.73
C ILE A 167 -3.56 -3.53 -10.21
N PRO A 168 -2.43 -3.18 -9.59
CA PRO A 168 -2.32 -3.19 -8.14
C PRO A 168 -3.24 -2.15 -7.49
N ASP A 169 -3.59 -2.35 -6.23
CA ASP A 169 -4.36 -1.37 -5.43
C ASP A 169 -3.53 -0.15 -5.05
N PHE A 170 -2.26 -0.37 -4.73
CA PHE A 170 -1.36 0.66 -4.24
C PHE A 170 0.06 0.50 -4.80
N ALA A 171 0.83 1.59 -4.72
CA ALA A 171 2.28 1.58 -4.81
C ALA A 171 2.86 2.38 -3.64
N PHE A 172 3.95 1.87 -3.05
CA PHE A 172 4.81 2.58 -2.12
C PHE A 172 6.01 3.10 -2.89
N ASP A 173 6.23 4.41 -2.83
CA ASP A 173 7.33 5.12 -3.47
C ASP A 173 8.33 5.57 -2.41
N TYR A 174 9.57 5.09 -2.51
CA TYR A 174 10.62 5.46 -1.56
C TYR A 174 11.02 6.93 -1.72
N ALA A 175 11.10 7.67 -0.61
CA ALA A 175 11.33 9.11 -0.64
C ALA A 175 12.71 9.52 -1.18
N PHE A 176 13.70 8.61 -1.10
CA PHE A 176 15.11 8.90 -1.37
C PHE A 176 15.67 8.16 -2.60
N GLY A 177 14.81 7.71 -3.52
CA GLY A 177 15.25 7.06 -4.76
C GLY A 177 14.11 6.62 -5.66
N GLU A 178 14.43 6.00 -6.80
CA GLU A 178 13.43 5.53 -7.78
C GLU A 178 12.86 4.13 -7.44
N PHE A 179 12.93 3.72 -6.17
CA PHE A 179 12.50 2.39 -5.75
C PHE A 179 11.00 2.38 -5.40
N ARG A 180 10.28 1.40 -5.97
CA ARG A 180 8.82 1.27 -5.83
C ARG A 180 8.43 -0.15 -5.47
N VAL A 181 7.53 -0.28 -4.50
CA VAL A 181 6.92 -1.57 -4.10
C VAL A 181 5.41 -1.52 -4.34
N PHE A 182 4.89 -2.42 -5.15
CA PHE A 182 3.45 -2.53 -5.38
C PHE A 182 2.76 -3.27 -4.23
N PHE A 183 1.50 -2.94 -3.98
CA PHE A 183 0.73 -3.58 -2.93
C PHE A 183 -0.70 -3.88 -3.37
N GLU A 184 -1.12 -5.12 -3.14
CA GLU A 184 -2.44 -5.62 -3.46
C GLU A 184 -3.13 -6.15 -2.20
N ILE A 185 -4.39 -5.78 -2.01
CA ILE A 185 -5.27 -6.33 -0.98
C ILE A 185 -6.24 -7.31 -1.67
N MET A 186 -6.12 -8.60 -1.35
CA MET A 186 -6.95 -9.65 -1.90
C MET A 186 -8.04 -10.08 -0.91
N GLY A 187 -9.30 -9.82 -1.27
CA GLY A 187 -10.45 -10.38 -0.58
C GLY A 187 -10.50 -11.91 -0.69
N PHE A 188 -10.66 -12.45 -1.90
CA PHE A 188 -10.67 -13.91 -2.12
C PHE A 188 -9.39 -14.40 -2.77
N TRP A 189 -8.87 -15.54 -2.30
CA TRP A 189 -7.59 -16.07 -2.75
C TRP A 189 -7.44 -17.57 -2.51
N THR A 190 -6.54 -18.22 -3.26
CA THR A 190 -5.98 -19.55 -2.94
C THR A 190 -4.46 -19.49 -2.94
N PRO A 191 -3.76 -20.42 -2.25
CA PRO A 191 -2.31 -20.50 -2.31
C PRO A 191 -1.77 -20.56 -3.75
N GLU A 192 -2.44 -21.32 -4.63
CA GLU A 192 -2.06 -21.46 -6.04
C GLU A 192 -2.24 -20.13 -6.79
N TYR A 193 -3.34 -19.41 -6.54
CA TYR A 193 -3.58 -18.11 -7.16
C TYR A 193 -2.53 -17.07 -6.75
N VAL A 194 -2.23 -16.98 -5.44
CA VAL A 194 -1.19 -16.07 -4.93
C VAL A 194 0.17 -16.44 -5.51
N SER A 195 0.53 -17.72 -5.49
CA SER A 195 1.79 -18.21 -6.05
C SER A 195 1.92 -17.90 -7.54
N LYS A 196 0.85 -18.14 -8.31
CA LYS A 196 0.80 -17.83 -9.76
C LYS A 196 0.90 -16.33 -10.02
N LYS A 197 0.31 -15.48 -9.17
CA LYS A 197 0.40 -14.02 -9.32
C LYS A 197 1.82 -13.52 -9.02
N LEU A 198 2.43 -13.99 -7.94
CA LEU A 198 3.79 -13.62 -7.56
C LEU A 198 4.83 -14.14 -8.56
N SER A 199 4.66 -15.36 -9.09
CA SER A 199 5.55 -15.89 -10.12
C SER A 199 5.48 -15.11 -11.43
N GLN A 200 4.30 -14.60 -11.81
CA GLN A 200 4.13 -13.77 -13.01
C GLN A 200 4.88 -12.44 -12.92
N LEU A 201 5.13 -11.94 -11.72
CA LEU A 201 5.90 -10.72 -11.50
C LEU A 201 7.39 -11.00 -11.29
N ALA A 202 7.76 -12.21 -10.86
CA ALA A 202 9.17 -12.59 -10.72
C ALA A 202 9.94 -12.54 -12.05
N ASP A 203 9.24 -12.66 -13.18
CA ASP A 203 9.82 -12.55 -14.53
C ASP A 203 10.00 -11.08 -14.98
N LEU A 204 9.47 -10.11 -14.24
CA LEU A 204 9.74 -8.69 -14.47
C LEU A 204 10.98 -8.28 -13.68
N GLU A 205 12.01 -7.84 -14.40
CA GLU A 205 13.07 -7.05 -13.78
C GLU A 205 12.41 -5.80 -13.13
N ASP A 206 12.78 -5.52 -11.88
CA ASP A 206 12.39 -4.31 -11.13
C ASP A 206 10.93 -4.20 -10.67
N VAL A 207 10.24 -5.32 -10.43
CA VAL A 207 8.91 -5.30 -9.78
C VAL A 207 8.91 -6.00 -8.42
N ASP A 208 8.92 -5.19 -7.37
CA ASP A 208 8.64 -5.63 -6.00
C ASP A 208 7.14 -5.54 -5.71
N MET A 209 6.58 -6.59 -5.12
CA MET A 209 5.17 -6.63 -4.74
C MET A 209 4.97 -7.25 -3.38
N ILE A 210 4.09 -6.65 -2.58
CA ILE A 210 3.52 -7.21 -1.36
C ILE A 210 2.04 -7.57 -1.61
N VAL A 211 1.56 -8.66 -1.04
CA VAL A 211 0.14 -9.06 -1.08
C VAL A 211 -0.41 -9.22 0.33
N ALA A 212 -1.53 -8.57 0.62
CA ALA A 212 -2.33 -8.85 1.82
C ALA A 212 -3.52 -9.73 1.45
N VAL A 213 -3.73 -10.84 2.15
CA VAL A 213 -4.80 -11.80 1.86
C VAL A 213 -5.76 -11.95 3.04
N ASP A 214 -7.08 -11.99 2.78
CA ASP A 214 -8.07 -12.14 3.85
C ASP A 214 -8.04 -13.55 4.45
N GLN A 215 -7.67 -13.66 5.72
CA GLN A 215 -7.59 -14.93 6.46
C GLN A 215 -8.94 -15.65 6.55
N SER A 216 -10.05 -14.91 6.53
CA SER A 216 -11.40 -15.47 6.65
C SER A 216 -11.93 -16.10 5.37
N LEU A 217 -11.26 -15.83 4.23
CA LEU A 217 -11.72 -16.23 2.89
C LEU A 217 -10.77 -17.20 2.19
N GLY A 218 -9.59 -17.46 2.77
CA GLY A 218 -8.61 -18.43 2.28
C GLY A 218 -8.69 -19.82 2.93
N VAL A 219 -8.19 -20.82 2.22
CA VAL A 219 -7.94 -22.16 2.77
C VAL A 219 -6.62 -22.08 3.55
N GLY A 220 -6.72 -21.97 4.88
CA GLY A 220 -5.62 -21.64 5.78
C GLY A 220 -4.48 -22.66 5.89
N GLU A 221 -3.35 -22.14 6.40
CA GLU A 221 -2.10 -22.77 6.87
C GLU A 221 -0.85 -22.76 5.97
N GLU A 222 -0.91 -22.42 4.67
CA GLU A 222 0.29 -22.58 3.80
C GLU A 222 1.03 -21.30 3.34
N ILE A 223 0.51 -20.08 3.56
CA ILE A 223 1.10 -18.87 2.94
C ILE A 223 2.34 -18.35 3.65
N GLN A 224 2.32 -18.20 4.98
CA GLN A 224 3.47 -17.62 5.71
C GLN A 224 4.75 -18.45 5.56
N ALA A 225 4.62 -19.73 5.20
CA ALA A 225 5.76 -20.62 5.00
C ALA A 225 6.39 -20.54 3.59
N ARG A 226 5.74 -19.92 2.60
CA ARG A 226 6.17 -20.01 1.20
C ARG A 226 6.64 -18.70 0.56
N ASP A 227 6.18 -17.52 1.01
CA ASP A 227 6.63 -16.26 0.42
C ASP A 227 6.61 -15.09 1.42
N GLN A 228 7.77 -14.47 1.67
CA GLN A 228 7.94 -13.33 2.58
C GLN A 228 7.18 -12.08 2.11
N ARG A 229 6.72 -12.07 0.85
CA ARG A 229 5.96 -10.98 0.23
C ARG A 229 4.45 -11.06 0.49
N ALA A 230 3.97 -12.06 1.23
CA ALA A 230 2.55 -12.23 1.54
C ALA A 230 2.27 -12.07 3.04
N THR A 231 1.19 -11.36 3.38
CA THR A 231 0.69 -11.20 4.75
C THR A 231 -0.79 -11.50 4.84
N GLU A 232 -1.26 -11.98 5.98
CA GLU A 232 -2.68 -12.23 6.21
C GLU A 232 -3.32 -11.05 6.96
N TYR A 233 -4.59 -10.77 6.67
CA TYR A 233 -5.39 -9.81 7.42
C TYR A 233 -6.78 -10.35 7.74
N SER A 234 -7.43 -9.75 8.76
CA SER A 234 -8.81 -10.09 9.12
C SER A 234 -9.56 -8.80 9.40
N GLY A 235 -10.52 -8.48 8.53
CA GLY A 235 -11.31 -7.24 8.55
C GLY A 235 -10.53 -5.97 8.18
N THR A 236 -9.31 -5.79 8.69
CA THR A 236 -8.44 -4.64 8.37
C THR A 236 -7.01 -5.08 8.16
N VAL A 237 -6.31 -4.47 7.20
CA VAL A 237 -4.88 -4.70 6.96
C VAL A 237 -4.05 -4.12 8.11
N SER A 238 -3.06 -4.88 8.59
CA SER A 238 -2.15 -4.45 9.64
C SER A 238 -1.08 -3.51 9.10
N ILE A 239 -1.18 -2.22 9.45
CA ILE A 239 -0.16 -1.22 9.10
C ILE A 239 1.21 -1.62 9.66
N LYS A 240 1.25 -2.19 10.86
CA LYS A 240 2.50 -2.66 11.48
C LYS A 240 3.17 -3.76 10.64
N ALA A 241 2.39 -4.68 10.08
CA ALA A 241 2.94 -5.76 9.26
C ALA A 241 3.54 -5.20 7.97
N ILE A 242 2.81 -4.32 7.28
CA ILE A 242 3.28 -3.67 6.06
C ILE A 242 4.51 -2.79 6.32
N ALA A 243 4.49 -1.97 7.38
CA ALA A 243 5.64 -1.15 7.76
C ALA A 243 6.87 -2.00 8.11
N SER A 244 6.68 -3.19 8.71
CA SER A 244 7.79 -4.11 8.95
C SER A 244 8.39 -4.64 7.65
N MET A 245 7.56 -4.98 6.67
CA MET A 245 8.03 -5.44 5.35
C MET A 245 8.76 -4.32 4.60
N LEU A 246 8.22 -3.09 4.64
CA LEU A 246 8.87 -1.92 4.04
C LEU A 246 10.23 -1.61 4.66
N ARG A 247 10.39 -1.80 5.97
CA ARG A 247 11.68 -1.64 6.66
C ARG A 247 12.76 -2.59 6.16
N ASP A 248 12.40 -3.80 5.76
CA ASP A 248 13.36 -4.74 5.19
C ASP A 248 13.89 -4.23 3.85
N TYR A 249 13.03 -3.58 3.03
CA TYR A 249 13.47 -2.88 1.82
C TYR A 249 14.30 -1.64 2.15
N GLU A 250 13.85 -0.80 3.10
CA GLU A 250 14.58 0.39 3.55
C GLU A 250 16.00 0.06 3.99
N GLN A 251 16.19 -1.04 4.74
CA GLN A 251 17.50 -1.45 5.21
C GLN A 251 18.44 -1.74 4.04
N ASN A 252 17.99 -2.51 3.05
CA ASN A 252 18.80 -2.83 1.87
C ASN A 252 19.14 -1.56 1.05
N LEU A 253 18.16 -0.66 0.87
CA LEU A 253 18.36 0.61 0.17
C LEU A 253 19.35 1.52 0.92
N THR A 254 19.23 1.58 2.25
CA THR A 254 20.12 2.36 3.13
C THR A 254 21.54 1.83 3.07
N GLU A 255 21.72 0.51 3.14
CA GLU A 255 23.04 -0.13 3.03
C GLU A 255 23.69 0.12 1.67
N ALA A 256 22.92 0.00 0.58
CA ALA A 256 23.40 0.29 -0.78
C ALA A 256 23.80 1.77 -0.94
N ALA A 257 22.97 2.70 -0.46
CA ALA A 257 23.25 4.12 -0.46
C ALA A 257 24.48 4.47 0.40
N ALA A 258 24.61 3.86 1.58
CA ALA A 258 25.76 4.03 2.44
C ALA A 258 27.04 3.55 1.76
N ALA A 259 27.02 2.45 1.01
CA ALA A 259 28.20 1.98 0.28
C ALA A 259 28.62 2.94 -0.85
N ALA A 260 27.68 3.69 -1.45
CA ALA A 260 27.95 4.67 -2.49
C ALA A 260 28.55 5.99 -1.96
N ILE A 261 28.28 6.33 -0.69
CA ILE A 261 28.75 7.58 -0.06
C ILE A 261 30.11 7.38 0.64
N PRO A 262 31.08 8.31 0.47
CA PRO A 262 32.37 8.23 1.15
C PRO A 262 32.26 8.07 2.66
N GLU A 263 33.16 7.30 3.28
CA GLU A 263 33.18 7.11 4.74
C GLU A 263 33.45 8.41 5.53
N ARG A 264 34.10 9.39 4.89
CA ARG A 264 34.44 10.68 5.48
C ARG A 264 33.79 11.79 4.69
N LEU A 265 33.01 12.62 5.37
CA LEU A 265 32.32 13.77 4.81
C LEU A 265 32.83 15.04 5.48
N THR A 266 33.02 16.09 4.68
CA THR A 266 33.49 17.41 5.14
C THR A 266 32.56 18.48 4.59
N PRO A 267 31.40 18.72 5.25
CA PRO A 267 30.51 19.82 4.87
C PRO A 267 31.25 21.15 4.93
N ASP A 268 30.96 22.08 4.01
CA ASP A 268 31.64 23.39 4.02
C ASP A 268 31.17 24.25 5.19
N GLU A 269 29.87 24.22 5.49
CA GLU A 269 29.23 25.04 6.52
C GLU A 269 29.81 24.82 7.91
N ASP A 270 29.89 25.90 8.70
CA ASP A 270 30.36 25.87 10.09
C ASP A 270 29.40 25.09 11.02
N VAL A 271 28.10 25.14 10.69
CA VAL A 271 27.00 24.43 11.37
C VAL A 271 26.08 23.88 10.29
N CYS A 272 25.83 22.57 10.30
CA CYS A 272 25.02 21.89 9.30
C CYS A 272 24.13 20.83 9.96
N ARG A 273 22.86 20.73 9.58
CA ARG A 273 21.98 19.64 10.03
C ARG A 273 22.21 18.39 9.21
N LEU A 274 22.14 17.22 9.85
CA LEU A 274 22.21 15.93 9.16
C LEU A 274 21.13 15.78 8.11
N GLU A 275 19.91 16.27 8.39
CA GLU A 275 18.79 16.33 7.45
C GLU A 275 19.15 17.07 6.15
N SER A 276 19.76 18.26 6.26
CA SER A 276 20.15 19.08 5.12
C SER A 276 21.25 18.40 4.31
N LEU A 277 22.23 17.79 4.99
CA LEU A 277 23.29 17.04 4.33
C LEU A 277 22.75 15.77 3.65
N ALA A 278 21.82 15.06 4.29
CA ALA A 278 21.17 13.88 3.72
C ALA A 278 20.38 14.24 2.46
N THR A 279 19.68 15.39 2.49
CA THR A 279 18.98 15.95 1.33
C THR A 279 19.94 16.28 0.18
N GLU A 280 21.13 16.83 0.46
CA GLU A 280 22.16 17.09 -0.57
C GLU A 280 22.61 15.80 -1.28
N TYR A 281 22.73 14.70 -0.52
CA TYR A 281 23.06 13.39 -1.08
C TYR A 281 21.85 12.62 -1.62
N GLY A 282 20.62 13.13 -1.45
CA GLY A 282 19.39 12.44 -1.83
C GLY A 282 19.16 11.13 -1.08
N VAL A 283 19.53 11.06 0.20
CA VAL A 283 19.44 9.86 1.05
C VAL A 283 18.71 10.13 2.36
N SER A 284 18.32 9.09 3.08
CA SER A 284 17.81 9.22 4.46
C SER A 284 18.92 9.64 5.43
N GLU A 285 18.57 10.29 6.54
CA GLU A 285 19.52 10.62 7.61
C GLU A 285 20.24 9.38 8.17
N ASP A 286 19.56 8.24 8.12
CA ASP A 286 20.05 6.96 8.59
C ASP A 286 21.32 6.51 7.86
N VAL A 287 21.42 6.82 6.56
CA VAL A 287 22.63 6.57 5.75
C VAL A 287 23.86 7.31 6.29
N LEU A 288 23.65 8.47 6.92
CA LEU A 288 24.74 9.31 7.44
C LEU A 288 25.14 8.95 8.88
N LYS A 289 24.39 8.08 9.58
CA LYS A 289 24.61 7.80 11.01
C LYS A 289 26.02 7.28 11.32
N ASP A 290 26.57 6.43 10.44
CA ASP A 290 27.87 5.79 10.65
C ASP A 290 29.02 6.49 9.89
N LYS A 291 28.74 7.62 9.24
CA LYS A 291 29.74 8.41 8.52
C LYS A 291 30.58 9.23 9.49
N ARG A 292 31.84 9.48 9.10
CA ARG A 292 32.78 10.27 9.89
C ARG A 292 32.82 11.71 9.38
N PHE A 293 32.85 12.65 10.30
CA PHE A 293 32.94 14.09 10.01
C PHE A 293 34.23 14.63 10.65
N PRO A 294 35.38 14.64 9.94
CA PRO A 294 36.67 15.00 10.54
C PRO A 294 36.75 16.43 11.06
N ASP A 295 36.00 17.32 10.42
CA ASP A 295 36.03 18.76 10.64
C ASP A 295 34.96 19.25 11.64
N HIS A 296 34.00 18.38 11.98
CA HIS A 296 32.83 18.72 12.78
C HIS A 296 32.69 17.76 13.94
N ARG A 297 32.13 18.25 15.04
CA ARG A 297 31.61 17.42 16.12
C ARG A 297 30.12 17.21 15.89
N ARG A 298 29.68 15.95 15.88
CA ARG A 298 28.25 15.60 15.83
C ARG A 298 27.63 15.76 17.21
N LEU A 299 26.59 16.59 17.30
CA LEU A 299 25.81 16.90 18.49
C LEU A 299 24.33 16.70 18.15
N GLY A 300 23.77 15.55 18.52
CA GLY A 300 22.42 15.17 18.09
C GLY A 300 22.32 15.05 16.57
N GLN A 301 21.41 15.83 15.98
CA GLN A 301 21.23 15.94 14.52
C GLN A 301 22.05 17.07 13.88
N THR A 302 22.92 17.75 14.63
CA THR A 302 23.69 18.90 14.14
C THR A 302 25.19 18.59 14.11
N LEU A 303 25.86 18.97 13.03
CA LEU A 303 27.31 18.96 12.86
C LEU A 303 27.84 20.38 13.12
N VAL A 304 28.77 20.53 14.06
CA VAL A 304 29.30 21.84 14.46
C VAL A 304 30.82 21.82 14.42
N ARG A 305 31.45 22.78 13.71
CA ARG A 305 32.91 22.92 13.73
C ARG A 305 33.40 23.31 15.13
N PRO A 306 34.56 22.78 15.60
CA PRO A 306 35.11 23.11 16.92
C PRO A 306 35.22 24.61 17.20
N ALA A 307 35.62 25.42 16.20
CA ALA A 307 35.74 26.87 16.35
C ALA A 307 34.42 27.58 16.70
N VAL A 308 33.27 27.02 16.33
CA VAL A 308 31.95 27.55 16.73
C VAL A 308 31.67 27.21 18.18
N LEU A 309 31.99 25.98 18.61
CA LEU A 309 31.84 25.54 20.00
C LEU A 309 32.69 26.37 20.95
N ASP A 310 33.97 26.63 20.62
CA ASP A 310 34.85 27.44 21.45
C ASP A 310 34.29 28.86 21.69
N ARG A 311 33.66 29.44 20.67
CA ARG A 311 33.00 30.75 20.77
C ARG A 311 31.74 30.68 21.64
N LEU A 312 30.99 29.58 21.59
CA LEU A 312 29.80 29.38 22.41
C LEU A 312 30.15 29.13 23.86
N GLU A 313 31.19 28.33 24.14
CA GLU A 313 31.71 28.11 25.50
C GLU A 313 32.19 29.41 26.16
N SER A 314 32.72 30.34 25.36
CA SER A 314 33.14 31.67 25.85
C SER A 314 31.95 32.62 26.10
N ALA A 315 30.78 32.35 25.52
CA ALA A 315 29.61 33.22 25.60
C ALA A 315 28.56 32.71 26.60
N ILE A 316 28.48 31.40 26.81
CA ILE A 316 27.48 30.76 27.68
C ILE A 316 28.09 30.47 29.04
N GLU A 317 27.51 31.07 30.09
CA GLU A 317 27.98 30.95 31.46
C GLU A 317 26.97 30.23 32.38
N PRO A 318 27.42 29.56 33.45
CA PRO A 318 26.56 29.07 34.52
C PRO A 318 25.65 30.18 35.08
N GLY A 319 24.35 29.92 35.20
CA GLY A 319 23.36 30.89 35.68
C GLY A 319 22.69 31.70 34.57
N MET A 320 23.12 31.57 33.30
CA MET A 320 22.43 32.15 32.15
C MET A 320 21.04 31.54 31.96
N ALA A 321 20.07 32.36 31.56
CA ALA A 321 18.73 31.89 31.21
C ALA A 321 18.79 31.04 29.93
N LEU A 322 18.03 29.94 29.88
CA LEU A 322 17.97 29.05 28.72
C LEU A 322 17.58 29.81 27.45
N THR A 323 16.64 30.74 27.54
CA THR A 323 16.19 31.56 26.39
C THR A 323 17.30 32.44 25.81
N GLU A 324 18.21 32.93 26.65
CA GLU A 324 19.35 33.73 26.22
C GLU A 324 20.38 32.85 25.50
N ALA A 325 20.67 31.66 26.04
CA ALA A 325 21.52 30.69 25.36
C ALA A 325 20.90 30.14 24.07
N ASP A 326 19.59 29.88 24.03
CA ASP A 326 18.86 29.48 22.83
C ASP A 326 19.00 30.52 21.72
N THR A 327 18.98 31.81 22.08
CA THR A 327 19.21 32.92 21.13
C THR A 327 20.63 32.87 20.57
N LEU A 328 21.65 32.72 21.43
CA LEU A 328 23.06 32.61 21.02
C LEU A 328 23.33 31.40 20.12
N LEU A 329 22.65 30.28 20.38
CA LEU A 329 22.72 29.05 19.58
C LEU A 329 22.02 29.23 18.23
N SER A 330 20.80 29.78 18.24
CA SER A 330 20.00 30.02 17.03
C SER A 330 20.66 31.02 16.08
N ASP A 331 21.33 32.06 16.60
CA ASP A 331 22.14 33.02 15.82
C ASP A 331 23.29 32.36 15.04
N ARG A 332 23.64 31.12 15.40
CA ARG A 332 24.66 30.29 14.74
C ARG A 332 24.07 29.11 13.97
N GLY A 333 22.75 29.06 13.80
CA GLY A 333 22.06 27.98 13.09
C GLY A 333 21.90 26.69 13.91
N ILE A 334 22.05 26.76 15.24
CA ILE A 334 21.86 25.62 16.13
C ILE A 334 20.47 25.72 16.75
N GLU A 335 19.57 24.82 16.37
CA GLU A 335 18.20 24.74 16.92
C GLU A 335 18.08 23.76 18.09
N GLU A 336 18.94 22.75 18.16
CA GLU A 336 18.90 21.71 19.19
C GLU A 336 19.83 22.06 20.37
N SER A 337 19.36 22.95 21.25
CA SER A 337 20.17 23.47 22.36
C SER A 337 20.60 22.41 23.37
N SER A 338 19.76 21.40 23.61
CA SER A 338 20.00 20.36 24.62
C SER A 338 21.29 19.58 24.36
N ALA A 339 21.51 19.14 23.11
CA ALA A 339 22.69 18.36 22.72
C ALA A 339 23.98 19.18 22.84
N VAL A 340 23.93 20.45 22.44
CA VAL A 340 25.09 21.36 22.49
C VAL A 340 25.44 21.75 23.92
N LEU A 341 24.45 22.18 24.73
CA LEU A 341 24.65 22.47 26.15
C LEU A 341 25.18 21.24 26.90
N SER A 342 24.63 20.06 26.64
CA SER A 342 25.06 18.79 27.20
C SER A 342 26.53 18.47 26.89
N ALA A 343 26.99 18.76 25.67
CA ALA A 343 28.36 18.53 25.22
C ALA A 343 29.37 19.55 25.76
N MET A 344 28.94 20.77 26.06
CA MET A 344 29.71 21.81 26.76
C MET A 344 29.74 21.58 28.29
N GLY A 345 29.14 20.49 28.79
CA GLY A 345 29.14 20.16 30.21
C GLY A 345 28.06 20.89 31.02
N TYR A 346 27.00 21.35 30.37
CA TYR A 346 25.87 22.00 31.03
C TYR A 346 24.61 21.12 31.08
N ARG A 347 23.74 21.39 32.05
CA ARG A 347 22.38 20.86 32.17
C ARG A 347 21.40 22.03 32.37
N VAL A 348 20.15 21.81 32.00
CA VAL A 348 19.08 22.77 32.24
C VAL A 348 18.39 22.43 33.55
N ASP A 349 18.34 23.40 34.45
CA ASP A 349 17.53 23.36 35.68
C ASP A 349 16.19 24.06 35.40
N TRP A 350 15.09 23.31 35.45
CA TRP A 350 13.77 23.78 35.02
C TRP A 350 13.00 24.39 36.19
N GLU A 351 12.64 25.67 36.09
CA GLU A 351 11.82 26.38 37.08
C GLU A 351 10.34 26.37 36.65
N GLY A 352 9.80 25.18 36.39
CA GLY A 352 8.43 24.98 35.90
C GLY A 352 8.23 25.44 34.44
N LEU A 353 7.04 25.95 34.10
CA LEU A 353 6.70 26.40 32.73
C LEU A 353 7.30 27.78 32.37
N GLY A 354 8.00 28.43 33.30
CA GLY A 354 8.51 29.80 33.16
C GLY A 354 9.89 29.91 32.52
N GLY A 355 10.59 28.79 32.29
CA GLY A 355 11.92 28.75 31.69
C GLY A 355 12.88 27.83 32.43
N GLY A 356 14.12 27.77 31.95
CA GLY A 356 15.21 27.02 32.56
C GLY A 356 16.47 27.87 32.75
N THR A 357 17.33 27.47 33.68
CA THR A 357 18.64 28.10 33.92
C THR A 357 19.75 27.11 33.65
N ILE A 358 20.82 27.56 33.01
CA ILE A 358 21.97 26.73 32.67
C ILE A 358 22.81 26.48 33.93
N ARG A 359 23.10 25.22 34.21
CA ARG A 359 23.95 24.78 35.33
C ARG A 359 25.06 23.86 34.83
N PRO A 360 26.23 23.83 35.46
CA PRO A 360 27.22 22.79 35.19
C PRO A 360 26.64 21.40 35.48
N LYS A 361 27.02 20.41 34.67
CA LYS A 361 26.86 19.00 35.02
C LYS A 361 27.82 18.69 36.16
N GLU A 362 27.31 18.07 37.22
CA GLU A 362 28.17 17.55 38.29
C GLU A 362 29.03 16.42 37.71
N SER A 363 30.32 16.39 38.05
CA SER A 363 31.25 15.38 37.57
C SER A 363 30.97 14.04 38.24
N GLY A 364 30.00 13.28 37.71
CA GLY A 364 29.71 11.92 38.13
C GLY A 364 28.24 11.54 38.01
N GLU A 365 27.81 11.19 36.79
CA GLU A 365 26.78 10.19 36.50
C GLU A 365 26.94 9.67 35.07
#